data_AF-W4HIX6-F1
#
_entry.id   AF-W4HIX6-F1
#
_cell.length_a   1.000
_cell.length_b   1.000
_cell.length_c   1.000
_cell.angle_alpha   90.00
_cell.angle_beta   90.00
_cell.angle_gamma   90.00
#
_symmetry.space_group_name_H-M   'P 1'
#
loop_
_entity.id
_entity.type
_entity.pdbx_description
1 polymer ?
#
loop_
_entity_poly.entity_id
_entity_poly.type
_entity_poly.pdbx_seq_one_letter_code
_entity_poly.pdbx_strand_id
1 'polypeptide(L)'
;MPDTLKDIPSRPGDGIESLIDAPVVILLPCSDALSPECRALLRRAFAGPGAHVICMREAGNGSSFGAPCLRAGATEMAFAELGGRPGEITALRRPTGWAGQSNTFTMLARQVGAVAQAIGAYRLILMPGSDADVEHQATGQIADMAAAMFDLQVSHVPDAITAPAGGTAAHGGSGIVFAGA
;
A
#
# COMPACT_ATOMS: atom_id res chain seq x y z
N MET A 1 -17.61 -42.32 5.40
CA MET A 1 -16.51 -42.10 4.45
C MET A 1 -15.67 -40.95 4.98
N PRO A 2 -14.34 -41.10 5.02
CA PRO A 2 -13.45 -40.22 5.77
C PRO A 2 -13.18 -38.90 5.05
N ASP A 3 -13.05 -37.84 5.86
CA ASP A 3 -11.97 -36.85 5.86
C ASP A 3 -11.02 -36.86 4.66
N THR A 4 -11.11 -35.85 3.79
CA THR A 4 -9.97 -35.43 2.95
C THR A 4 -10.14 -33.98 2.47
N LEU A 5 -10.36 -33.03 3.37
CA LEU A 5 -9.93 -31.65 3.08
C LEU A 5 -8.50 -31.51 3.60
N LYS A 6 -7.57 -32.03 2.78
CA LYS A 6 -6.13 -31.91 3.00
C LYS A 6 -5.78 -30.46 3.28
N ASP A 7 -5.22 -30.24 4.46
CA ASP A 7 -4.10 -29.35 4.70
C ASP A 7 -3.43 -28.92 3.40
N ILE A 8 -3.68 -27.68 2.99
CA ILE A 8 -2.71 -26.96 2.19
C ILE A 8 -1.64 -26.56 3.22
N PRO A 9 -0.42 -27.13 3.18
CA PRO A 9 0.63 -26.63 4.03
C PRO A 9 0.95 -25.21 3.55
N SER A 10 0.44 -24.20 4.28
CA SER A 10 0.98 -22.86 4.22
C SER A 10 2.47 -22.98 4.52
N ARG A 11 3.30 -22.80 3.49
CA ARG A 11 4.75 -22.83 3.62
C ARG A 11 5.12 -21.82 4.72
N PRO A 12 5.77 -22.25 5.82
CA PRO A 12 6.34 -21.29 6.76
C PRO A 12 7.47 -20.57 6.01
N GLY A 13 7.19 -19.37 5.52
CA GLY A 13 8.11 -18.57 4.70
C GLY A 13 7.47 -17.70 3.61
N ASP A 14 6.20 -17.93 3.23
CA ASP A 14 5.49 -17.13 2.21
C ASP A 14 4.56 -16.06 2.82
N GLY A 15 4.75 -15.74 4.10
CA GLY A 15 4.01 -14.68 4.79
C GLY A 15 4.68 -13.31 4.65
N ILE A 16 3.93 -12.24 4.94
CA ILE A 16 4.44 -10.85 5.05
C ILE A 16 5.75 -10.76 5.87
N GLU A 17 5.97 -11.70 6.79
CA GLU A 17 7.18 -11.80 7.62
C GLU A 17 8.48 -11.93 6.79
N SER A 18 8.44 -12.65 5.68
CA SER A 18 9.58 -12.81 4.75
C SER A 18 9.85 -11.54 3.94
N LEU A 19 8.87 -10.63 3.86
CA LEU A 19 9.04 -9.36 3.15
C LEU A 19 9.80 -8.32 3.99
N ILE A 20 9.92 -8.51 5.31
CA ILE A 20 10.44 -7.51 6.26
C ILE A 20 11.56 -8.06 7.15
N ASP A 21 12.33 -9.02 6.63
CA ASP A 21 13.49 -9.63 7.29
C ASP A 21 14.73 -8.70 7.33
N ALA A 22 14.68 -7.61 6.56
CA ALA A 22 15.68 -6.56 6.48
C ALA A 22 15.02 -5.18 6.29
N PRO A 23 15.77 -4.06 6.30
CA PRO A 23 15.22 -2.75 6.00
C PRO A 23 14.51 -2.73 4.64
N VAL A 24 13.31 -2.14 4.60
CA VAL A 24 12.50 -2.04 3.39
C VAL A 24 12.06 -0.62 3.09
N VAL A 25 11.84 -0.31 1.82
CA VAL A 25 11.12 0.89 1.39
C VAL A 25 9.71 0.51 1.00
N ILE A 26 8.71 1.19 1.57
CA ILE A 26 7.30 0.96 1.29
C ILE A 26 6.77 2.15 0.47
N LEU A 27 6.23 1.87 -0.71
CA LEU A 27 5.67 2.86 -1.62
C LEU A 27 4.15 2.90 -1.46
N LEU A 28 3.62 4.08 -1.16
CA LEU A 28 2.18 4.33 -1.13
C LEU A 28 1.81 5.34 -2.23
N PRO A 29 0.84 5.00 -3.10
CA PRO A 29 0.29 5.99 -4.03
C PRO A 29 -0.39 7.14 -3.28
N CYS A 30 -1.12 6.83 -2.19
CA CYS A 30 -1.75 7.80 -1.31
C CYS A 30 -1.79 7.32 0.16
N SER A 31 -1.83 8.26 1.11
CA SER A 31 -1.83 7.99 2.56
C SER A 31 -3.21 7.94 3.23
N ASP A 32 -4.32 8.24 2.54
CA ASP A 32 -5.67 8.40 3.13
C ASP A 32 -6.46 7.09 3.33
N ALA A 33 -6.16 6.04 2.55
CA ALA A 33 -6.98 4.83 2.49
C ALA A 33 -6.20 3.53 2.80
N LEU A 34 -5.41 3.54 3.87
CA LEU A 34 -4.70 2.32 4.30
C LEU A 34 -5.68 1.29 4.88
N SER A 35 -5.74 0.11 4.26
CA SER A 35 -6.51 -1.02 4.78
C SER A 35 -5.99 -1.49 6.16
N PRO A 36 -6.80 -2.20 6.96
CA PRO A 36 -6.35 -2.76 8.24
C PRO A 36 -5.07 -3.60 8.13
N GLU A 37 -4.93 -4.34 7.05
CA GLU A 37 -3.82 -5.25 6.81
C GLU A 37 -2.58 -4.49 6.33
N CYS A 38 -2.78 -3.45 5.53
CA CYS A 38 -1.73 -2.49 5.22
C CYS A 38 -1.16 -1.85 6.49
N ARG A 39 -2.04 -1.45 7.42
CA ARG A 39 -1.66 -0.90 8.73
C ARG A 39 -0.93 -1.93 9.59
N ALA A 40 -1.35 -3.20 9.56
CA ALA A 40 -0.68 -4.29 10.27
C ALA A 40 0.74 -4.54 9.73
N LEU A 41 0.90 -4.54 8.39
CA LEU A 41 2.20 -4.64 7.73
C LEU A 41 3.11 -3.48 8.14
N LEU A 42 2.61 -2.25 8.07
CA LEU A 42 3.36 -1.05 8.46
C LEU A 42 3.80 -1.10 9.93
N ARG A 43 2.89 -1.43 10.84
CA ARG A 43 3.23 -1.60 12.27
C ARG A 43 4.35 -2.59 12.48
N ARG A 44 4.29 -3.71 11.75
CA ARG A 44 5.29 -4.76 11.87
C ARG A 44 6.62 -4.34 11.25
N ALA A 45 6.59 -3.67 10.10
CA ALA A 45 7.79 -3.18 9.43
C ALA A 45 8.52 -2.12 10.27
N PHE A 46 7.79 -1.20 10.90
CA PHE A 46 8.37 -0.22 11.85
C PHE A 46 8.89 -0.85 13.14
N ALA A 47 8.25 -1.91 13.64
CA ALA A 47 8.72 -2.64 14.83
C ALA A 47 9.91 -3.59 14.54
N GLY A 48 10.22 -3.83 13.27
CA GLY A 48 11.19 -4.81 12.81
C GLY A 48 12.58 -4.21 12.50
N PRO A 49 13.29 -4.75 11.50
CA PRO A 49 14.62 -4.30 11.08
C PRO A 49 14.69 -2.85 10.58
N GLY A 50 13.54 -2.25 10.25
CA GLY A 50 13.41 -0.89 9.78
C GLY A 50 12.53 -0.79 8.54
N ALA A 51 11.78 0.29 8.44
CA ALA A 51 10.97 0.59 7.26
C ALA A 51 11.04 2.07 6.96
N HIS A 52 11.11 2.41 5.67
CA HIS A 52 10.99 3.78 5.22
C HIS A 52 9.80 3.90 4.27
N VAL A 53 8.88 4.79 4.59
CA VAL A 53 7.66 4.99 3.83
C VAL A 53 7.81 6.17 2.89
N ILE A 54 7.58 5.95 1.60
CA ILE A 54 7.50 7.02 0.60
C ILE A 54 6.04 7.16 0.13
N CYS A 55 5.44 8.31 0.42
CA CYS A 55 4.11 8.65 -0.05
C CYS A 55 4.22 9.52 -1.29
N MET A 56 3.67 9.05 -2.42
CA MET A 56 3.67 9.79 -3.68
C MET A 56 2.78 11.03 -3.56
N ARG A 57 1.52 10.84 -3.16
CA ARG A 57 0.56 11.92 -2.92
C ARG A 57 0.27 12.06 -1.41
N GLU A 58 0.14 13.30 -0.97
CA GLU A 58 -0.36 13.62 0.37
C GLU A 58 -1.89 13.45 0.37
N ALA A 59 -2.45 12.87 1.44
CA ALA A 59 -3.89 12.72 1.60
C ALA A 59 -4.61 14.06 1.34
N GLY A 60 -5.42 14.10 0.28
CA GLY A 60 -6.36 15.19 0.04
C GLY A 60 -7.65 14.87 0.78
N ASN A 61 -8.30 15.87 1.37
CA ASN A 61 -9.60 15.67 2.02
C ASN A 61 -10.57 14.96 1.05
N GLY A 62 -11.13 13.82 1.46
CA GLY A 62 -12.22 13.12 0.76
C GLY A 62 -13.55 13.87 0.80
N SER A 63 -13.56 15.20 0.80
CA SER A 63 -14.79 16.00 0.79
C SER A 63 -14.66 17.14 -0.20
N SER A 64 -15.51 17.09 -1.23
CA SER A 64 -15.98 18.26 -1.95
C SER A 64 -16.18 19.43 -0.97
N PHE A 65 -15.67 20.62 -1.32
CA PHE A 65 -15.73 21.88 -0.58
C PHE A 65 -14.73 22.08 0.58
N GLY A 66 -13.63 22.78 0.26
CA GLY A 66 -13.22 23.98 1.02
C GLY A 66 -12.57 23.82 2.40
N ALA A 67 -12.30 22.61 2.89
CA ALA A 67 -11.55 22.44 4.14
C ALA A 67 -10.04 22.64 3.91
N PRO A 68 -9.34 23.40 4.78
CA PRO A 68 -7.93 23.74 4.60
C PRO A 68 -7.09 22.47 4.46
N CYS A 69 -6.10 22.53 3.56
CA CYS A 69 -5.08 21.51 3.38
C CYS A 69 -4.68 20.97 4.74
N LEU A 70 -4.88 19.66 4.99
CA LEU A 70 -4.36 19.04 6.20
C LEU A 70 -2.89 19.45 6.31
N ARG A 71 -2.55 20.03 7.47
CA ARG A 71 -1.22 20.59 7.72
C ARG A 71 -0.18 19.51 7.43
N ALA A 72 0.97 19.93 6.89
CA ALA A 72 2.22 19.19 7.04
C ALA A 72 2.25 18.62 8.47
N GLY A 73 2.23 17.29 8.61
CA GLY A 73 2.05 16.62 9.90
C GLY A 73 0.96 15.54 9.93
N ALA A 74 -0.11 15.61 9.12
CA ALA A 74 -1.21 14.64 9.22
C ALA A 74 -0.78 13.22 8.80
N THR A 75 -0.03 13.13 7.70
CA THR A 75 0.57 11.87 7.24
C THR A 75 1.60 11.37 8.25
N GLU A 76 2.47 12.25 8.78
CA GLU A 76 3.44 11.88 9.80
C GLU A 76 2.77 11.38 11.10
N MET A 77 1.66 11.99 11.53
CA MET A 77 0.88 11.54 12.68
C MET A 77 0.25 10.17 12.46
N ALA A 78 -0.34 9.95 11.28
CA ALA A 78 -0.95 8.66 10.94
C ALA A 78 0.08 7.51 10.99
N PHE A 79 1.31 7.76 10.52
CA PHE A 79 2.40 6.77 10.63
C PHE A 79 2.99 6.69 12.03
N ALA A 80 3.01 7.77 12.80
CA ALA A 80 3.43 7.75 14.20
C ALA A 80 2.53 6.83 15.05
N GLU A 81 1.22 6.80 14.79
CA GLU A 81 0.30 5.84 15.43
C GLU A 81 0.58 4.37 15.06
N LEU A 82 1.33 4.13 13.98
CA LEU A 82 1.79 2.81 13.56
C LEU A 82 3.21 2.50 14.06
N GLY A 83 3.84 3.41 14.80
CA GLY A 83 5.19 3.26 15.34
C GLY A 83 6.30 3.86 14.45
N GLY A 84 5.96 4.49 13.33
CA GLY A 84 6.93 5.16 12.46
C GLY A 84 7.46 6.47 13.03
N ARG A 85 8.69 6.82 12.69
CA ARG A 85 9.34 8.09 13.09
C ARG A 85 9.32 9.10 11.93
N PRO A 86 9.38 10.41 12.21
CA PRO A 86 9.40 11.42 11.13
C PRO A 86 10.53 11.25 10.11
N GLY A 87 11.69 10.73 10.54
CA GLY A 87 12.82 10.47 9.65
C GLY A 87 12.66 9.23 8.76
N GLU A 88 11.66 8.39 9.01
CA GLU A 88 11.34 7.16 8.29
C GLU A 88 10.24 7.40 7.24
N ILE A 89 9.86 8.65 7.01
CA ILE A 89 8.74 9.03 6.13
C ILE A 89 9.23 10.09 5.14
N THR A 90 8.94 9.88 3.87
CA THR A 90 9.17 10.86 2.80
C THR A 90 7.87 11.11 2.06
N ALA A 91 7.29 12.29 2.27
CA ALA A 91 6.15 12.76 1.50
C ALA A 91 6.65 13.51 0.25
N LEU A 92 6.41 12.96 -0.94
CA LEU A 92 6.75 13.60 -2.21
C LEU A 92 5.72 14.66 -2.64
N ARG A 93 4.57 14.68 -1.96
CA ARG A 93 3.51 15.72 -2.06
C ARG A 93 3.10 16.02 -3.50
N ARG A 94 2.97 14.98 -4.31
CA ARG A 94 2.50 15.10 -5.70
C ARG A 94 1.03 15.53 -5.72
N PRO A 95 0.62 16.45 -6.62
CA PRO A 95 -0.77 16.85 -6.76
C PRO A 95 -1.61 15.71 -7.35
N THR A 96 -2.92 15.72 -7.13
CA THR A 96 -3.84 14.79 -7.80
C THR A 96 -3.65 14.81 -9.32
N GLY A 97 -3.61 13.62 -9.95
CA GLY A 97 -3.42 13.49 -11.40
C GLY A 97 -1.96 13.57 -11.84
N TRP A 98 -1.00 13.50 -10.92
CA TRP A 98 0.44 13.48 -11.23
C TRP A 98 0.84 12.28 -12.10
N ALA A 99 0.06 11.20 -12.10
CA ALA A 99 0.28 10.01 -12.93
C ALA A 99 0.38 10.34 -14.42
N GLY A 100 -0.26 11.42 -14.89
CA GLY A 100 -0.15 11.89 -16.28
C GLY A 100 1.21 12.53 -16.63
N GLN A 101 2.08 12.79 -15.65
CA GLN A 101 3.37 13.46 -15.83
C GLN A 101 4.52 12.45 -15.88
N SER A 102 4.46 11.51 -16.84
CA SER A 102 5.42 10.41 -16.97
C SER A 102 6.88 10.85 -17.17
N ASN A 103 7.09 12.07 -17.70
CA ASN A 103 8.41 12.69 -17.80
C ASN A 103 9.11 12.88 -16.44
N THR A 104 8.37 12.85 -15.33
CA THR A 104 8.93 12.95 -13.97
C THR A 104 9.33 11.61 -13.36
N PHE A 105 8.94 10.48 -13.95
CA PHE A 105 9.08 9.16 -13.32
C PHE A 105 10.54 8.78 -13.09
N THR A 106 11.43 9.05 -14.04
CA THR A 106 12.87 8.79 -13.88
C THR A 106 13.47 9.54 -12.68
N MET A 107 13.04 10.79 -12.46
CA MET A 107 13.50 11.57 -11.31
C MET A 107 12.97 10.98 -10.00
N LEU A 108 11.68 10.61 -9.96
CA LEU A 108 11.06 9.99 -8.79
C LEU A 108 11.70 8.62 -8.48
N ALA A 109 11.98 7.81 -9.49
CA ALA A 109 12.68 6.53 -9.36
C ALA A 109 14.08 6.69 -8.78
N ARG A 110 14.84 7.71 -9.21
CA ARG A 110 16.13 8.06 -8.61
C ARG A 110 16.00 8.43 -7.14
N GLN A 111 14.98 9.19 -6.79
CA GLN A 111 14.74 9.57 -5.40
C GLN A 111 14.39 8.35 -4.53
N VAL A 112 13.52 7.45 -5.03
CA VAL A 112 13.19 6.19 -4.35
C VAL A 112 14.44 5.33 -4.14
N GLY A 113 15.25 5.14 -5.17
CA GLY A 113 16.48 4.35 -5.08
C GLY A 113 17.52 4.96 -4.14
N ALA A 114 17.67 6.29 -4.14
CA ALA A 114 18.57 6.96 -3.21
C ALA A 114 18.15 6.77 -1.74
N VAL A 115 16.85 6.82 -1.45
CA VAL A 115 16.32 6.51 -0.12
C VAL A 115 16.59 5.05 0.25
N ALA A 116 16.35 4.11 -0.67
CA ALA A 116 16.63 2.68 -0.44
C ALA A 116 18.10 2.44 -0.09
N GLN A 117 19.04 3.02 -0.85
CA GLN A 117 20.46 2.91 -0.54
C GLN A 117 20.84 3.55 0.80
N ALA A 118 20.27 4.71 1.12
CA ALA A 118 20.59 5.43 2.37
C ALA A 118 20.24 4.62 3.62
N ILE A 119 19.17 3.81 3.56
CA ILE A 119 18.74 2.96 4.69
C ILE A 119 19.23 1.51 4.58
N GLY A 120 19.98 1.17 3.53
CA GLY A 120 20.45 -0.20 3.27
C GLY A 120 19.34 -1.17 2.86
N ALA A 121 18.23 -0.68 2.31
CA ALA A 121 17.15 -1.51 1.80
C ALA A 121 17.48 -2.05 0.41
N TYR A 122 17.25 -3.34 0.21
CA TYR A 122 17.31 -4.00 -1.10
C TYR A 122 15.92 -4.31 -1.68
N ARG A 123 14.85 -3.99 -0.93
CA ARG A 123 13.48 -4.33 -1.30
C ARG A 123 12.55 -3.12 -1.24
N LEU A 124 11.76 -3.00 -2.31
CA LEU A 124 10.62 -2.09 -2.43
C LEU A 124 9.34 -2.90 -2.24
N ILE A 125 8.44 -2.44 -1.38
CA ILE A 125 7.11 -3.02 -1.19
C ILE A 125 6.09 -2.02 -1.76
N LEU A 126 5.33 -2.44 -2.77
CA LEU A 126 4.20 -1.66 -3.26
C LEU A 126 2.94 -2.03 -2.49
N MET A 127 2.36 -1.06 -1.81
CA MET A 127 1.09 -1.25 -1.09
C MET A 127 -0.06 -1.35 -2.07
N PRO A 128 -1.06 -2.20 -1.81
CA PRO A 128 -2.16 -2.43 -2.72
C PRO A 128 -2.97 -1.14 -2.90
N GLY A 129 -3.43 -0.93 -4.11
CA GLY A 129 -4.36 0.12 -4.49
C GLY A 129 -5.40 -0.47 -5.42
N SER A 130 -6.41 0.31 -5.80
CA SER A 130 -7.28 -0.17 -6.88
C SER A 130 -6.45 -0.28 -8.16
N ASP A 131 -6.45 -1.44 -8.82
CA ASP A 131 -5.79 -1.61 -10.14
C ASP A 131 -6.30 -0.61 -11.21
N ALA A 132 -7.50 -0.05 -11.00
CA ALA A 132 -8.07 1.01 -11.81
C ALA A 132 -7.54 2.42 -11.49
N ASP A 133 -6.75 2.57 -10.43
CA ASP A 133 -6.12 3.82 -10.03
C ASP A 133 -4.82 4.02 -10.82
N VAL A 134 -4.86 4.98 -11.74
CA VAL A 134 -3.71 5.40 -12.56
C VAL A 134 -2.51 5.83 -11.69
N GLU A 135 -2.73 6.31 -10.47
CA GLU A 135 -1.65 6.66 -9.53
C GLU A 135 -0.99 5.41 -8.93
N HIS A 136 -1.74 4.33 -8.71
CA HIS A 136 -1.18 3.04 -8.29
C HIS A 136 -0.28 2.45 -9.40
N GLN A 137 -0.76 2.45 -10.64
CA GLN A 137 0.03 2.01 -11.81
C GLN A 137 1.30 2.86 -12.00
N ALA A 138 1.19 4.18 -11.89
CA ALA A 138 2.35 5.08 -11.96
C ALA A 138 3.36 4.80 -10.84
N THR A 139 2.88 4.53 -9.63
CA THR A 139 3.74 4.17 -8.48
C THR A 139 4.48 2.85 -8.73
N GLY A 140 3.79 1.84 -9.30
CA GLY A 140 4.42 0.58 -9.73
C GLY A 140 5.50 0.80 -10.78
N GLN A 141 5.23 1.59 -11.83
CA GLN A 141 6.23 1.91 -12.85
C GLN A 141 7.47 2.61 -12.28
N ILE A 142 7.29 3.52 -11.31
CA ILE A 142 8.40 4.16 -10.62
C ILE A 142 9.21 3.14 -9.80
N ALA A 143 8.53 2.20 -9.14
CA ALA A 143 9.17 1.12 -8.39
C ALA A 143 10.03 0.25 -9.30
N ASP A 144 9.50 -0.17 -10.45
CA ASP A 144 10.22 -0.97 -11.44
C ASP A 144 11.44 -0.24 -11.99
N MET A 145 11.29 1.06 -12.30
CA MET A 145 12.41 1.90 -12.74
C MET A 145 13.49 2.00 -11.65
N ALA A 146 13.11 2.19 -10.39
CA ALA A 146 14.05 2.26 -9.27
C ALA A 146 14.76 0.92 -9.07
N ALA A 147 14.03 -0.19 -9.14
CA ALA A 147 14.60 -1.53 -9.06
C ALA A 147 15.64 -1.80 -10.15
N ALA A 148 15.34 -1.45 -11.40
CA ALA A 148 16.28 -1.59 -12.51
C ALA A 148 17.52 -0.68 -12.35
N MET A 149 17.37 0.52 -11.79
CA MET A 149 18.48 1.47 -11.63
C MET A 149 19.42 1.13 -10.46
N PHE A 150 18.89 0.51 -9.40
CA PHE A 150 19.58 0.36 -8.12
C PHE A 150 19.72 -1.10 -7.65
N ASP A 151 19.39 -2.07 -8.51
CA ASP A 151 19.42 -3.51 -8.21
C ASP A 151 18.55 -3.88 -6.99
N LEU A 152 17.31 -3.39 -6.98
CA LEU A 152 16.33 -3.65 -5.91
C LEU A 152 15.33 -4.71 -6.32
N GLN A 153 14.71 -5.36 -5.33
CA GLN A 153 13.60 -6.28 -5.53
C GLN A 153 12.26 -5.56 -5.30
N VAL A 154 11.31 -5.70 -6.22
CA VAL A 154 9.94 -5.21 -6.01
C VAL A 154 9.06 -6.36 -5.53
N SER A 155 8.30 -6.14 -4.46
CA SER A 155 7.28 -7.05 -3.96
C SER A 155 5.93 -6.34 -3.93
N HIS A 156 4.93 -6.94 -4.55
CA HIS A 156 3.55 -6.46 -4.50
C HIS A 156 2.84 -7.16 -3.34
N VAL A 157 2.22 -6.39 -2.45
CA VAL A 157 1.33 -6.98 -1.44
C VAL A 157 0.05 -7.40 -2.17
N PRO A 158 -0.33 -8.68 -2.16
CA PRO A 158 -1.48 -9.15 -2.91
C PRO A 158 -2.79 -8.55 -2.39
N ASP A 159 -3.69 -8.18 -3.29
CA ASP A 159 -5.01 -7.62 -3.00
C ASP A 159 -5.92 -8.52 -2.12
N ALA A 160 -5.63 -9.83 -2.08
CA ALA A 160 -6.34 -10.78 -1.23
C ALA A 160 -6.14 -10.52 0.27
N ILE A 161 -5.13 -9.72 0.63
CA ILE A 161 -4.90 -9.25 1.99
C ILE A 161 -5.75 -8.00 2.30
N THR A 162 -6.39 -7.36 1.32
CA THR A 162 -7.14 -6.10 1.47
C THR A 162 -8.67 -6.28 1.50
N ALA A 163 -9.17 -7.51 1.31
CA ALA A 163 -10.61 -7.78 1.33
C ALA A 163 -11.11 -7.94 2.77
N PRO A 164 -12.13 -7.17 3.22
CA PRO A 164 -12.71 -7.39 4.54
C PRO A 164 -13.28 -8.81 4.61
N ALA A 165 -12.76 -9.61 5.54
CA ALA A 165 -13.37 -10.87 5.93
C ALA A 165 -14.74 -10.59 6.53
N GLY A 166 -15.81 -10.65 5.72
CA GLY A 166 -17.18 -10.57 6.23
C GLY A 166 -18.13 -9.78 5.34
N GLY A 167 -18.70 -10.48 4.36
CA GLY A 167 -19.88 -10.03 3.62
C GLY A 167 -20.85 -11.19 3.40
N THR A 168 -21.18 -11.94 4.45
CA THR A 168 -22.39 -12.78 4.43
C THR A 168 -23.61 -11.87 4.33
N ALA A 169 -24.14 -11.70 3.13
CA ALA A 169 -25.53 -11.28 2.93
C ALA A 169 -26.35 -12.53 2.58
N ALA A 170 -26.73 -13.28 3.62
CA ALA A 170 -27.95 -14.06 3.59
C ALA A 170 -29.09 -13.12 4.02
N HIS A 171 -30.08 -12.88 3.14
CA HIS A 171 -31.48 -12.50 3.38
C HIS A 171 -32.05 -12.12 2.00
N GLY A 172 -33.16 -12.62 1.49
CA GLY A 172 -34.16 -13.53 2.02
C GLY A 172 -35.15 -13.82 0.89
N GLY A 173 -35.76 -15.00 0.93
CA GLY A 173 -36.87 -15.30 0.04
C GLY A 173 -38.04 -14.35 0.30
N SER A 174 -38.63 -13.83 -0.76
CA SER A 174 -40.06 -13.50 -0.80
C SER A 174 -40.51 -13.43 -2.25
N GLY A 175 -40.74 -14.60 -2.83
CA GLY A 175 -41.53 -14.72 -4.06
C GLY A 175 -42.99 -14.59 -3.69
N ILE A 176 -43.48 -13.35 -3.58
CA ILE A 176 -44.92 -13.08 -3.51
C ILE A 176 -45.44 -12.99 -4.94
N VAL A 177 -46.37 -13.90 -5.23
CA VAL A 177 -47.25 -13.94 -6.40
C VAL A 177 -48.19 -12.75 -6.36
N PHE A 178 -48.33 -11.97 -7.45
CA PHE A 178 -49.57 -11.29 -7.81
C PHE A 178 -49.71 -11.13 -9.33
N ALA A 179 -50.97 -11.15 -9.76
CA ALA A 179 -51.48 -11.51 -11.07
C ALA A 179 -51.69 -10.32 -12.04
N GLY A 180 -51.82 -10.66 -13.33
CA GLY A 180 -52.94 -10.19 -14.17
C GLY A 180 -52.72 -8.92 -14.99
N ALA A 181 -52.68 -9.10 -16.31
CA ALA A 181 -53.59 -8.49 -17.29
C ALA A 181 -53.54 -9.30 -18.59
#